data_AF-A0A9D1IL69-F1
#
_entry.id   AF-A0A9D1IL69-F1
#
_cell.length_a   1.000
_cell.length_b   1.000
_cell.length_c   1.000
_cell.angle_alpha   90.00
_cell.angle_beta   90.00
_cell.angle_gamma   90.00
#
_symmetry.space_group_name_H-M   'P 1'
#
loop_
_entity.id
_entity.type
_entity.pdbx_description
1 polymer ?
#
loop_
_entity_poly.entity_id
_entity_poly.type
_entity_poly.pdbx_seq_one_letter_code
_entity_poly.pdbx_strand_id
1 'polypeptide(L)'
;FNLATTLLKQRSGENNPQDSVLTQQAAKLFGDVATAQSASKQLKQKSFYDLGRLAYDTEDYQSSVDFFKESLRINPADDQARKNLRMAQKKLQENQSNQQQQQDKDQNKDQDKQQDQQQQNQPQANPPKQDKPQLQNTTPDNILNAVQNEEKNTRDKVNKRKAQQMQGRPRSQKPW
;
A
#
# COMPACT_ATOMS: atom_id res chain seq x y z
N PHE A 1 13.95 -24.37 -6.88
CA PHE A 1 14.31 -23.26 -5.97
C PHE A 1 15.66 -22.66 -6.34
N ASN A 2 16.78 -23.37 -6.15
CA ASN A 2 18.13 -22.82 -6.43
C ASN A 2 18.29 -22.27 -7.86
N LEU A 3 17.75 -22.98 -8.86
CA LEU A 3 17.74 -22.49 -10.25
C LEU A 3 17.10 -21.09 -10.37
N ALA A 4 15.94 -20.87 -9.76
CA ALA A 4 15.26 -19.58 -9.78
C ALA A 4 16.11 -18.48 -9.15
N THR A 5 16.75 -18.76 -8.01
CA THR A 5 17.66 -17.79 -7.36
C THR A 5 18.89 -17.48 -8.21
N THR A 6 19.40 -18.44 -8.98
CA THR A 6 20.53 -18.23 -9.90
C THR A 6 20.11 -17.35 -11.07
N LEU A 7 18.93 -17.57 -11.65
CA LEU A 7 18.39 -16.72 -12.73
C LEU A 7 18.27 -15.27 -12.28
N LEU A 8 17.80 -15.02 -11.05
CA LEU A 8 17.72 -13.66 -10.50
C LEU A 8 19.09 -12.99 -10.30
N LYS A 9 20.15 -13.77 -10.04
CA LYS A 9 21.53 -13.27 -9.90
C LYS A 9 22.19 -12.98 -11.24
N GLN A 10 21.71 -13.59 -12.32
CA GLN A 10 22.20 -13.32 -13.68
C GLN A 10 21.63 -12.04 -14.28
N ARG A 11 20.66 -11.40 -13.60
CA ARG A 11 20.12 -10.12 -14.04
C ARG A 11 21.22 -9.06 -14.02
N SER A 12 21.35 -8.36 -15.13
CA SER A 12 22.34 -7.31 -15.34
C SER A 12 22.03 -6.02 -14.56
N GLY A 13 20.78 -5.82 -14.13
CA GLY A 13 20.36 -4.66 -13.31
C GLY A 13 20.18 -3.37 -14.12
N GLU A 14 20.58 -3.36 -15.39
CA GLU A 14 20.24 -2.35 -16.38
C GLU A 14 18.92 -2.75 -17.06
N ASN A 15 18.15 -1.79 -17.60
CA ASN A 15 16.85 -2.03 -18.26
C ASN A 15 16.99 -2.92 -19.53
N ASN A 16 17.25 -4.20 -19.31
CA ASN A 16 17.58 -5.20 -20.31
C ASN A 16 16.35 -6.10 -20.52
N PRO A 17 15.86 -6.27 -21.75
CA PRO A 17 14.77 -7.20 -22.06
C PRO A 17 15.01 -8.62 -21.52
N GLN A 18 16.27 -9.06 -21.45
CA GLN A 18 16.64 -10.37 -20.89
C GLN A 18 16.34 -10.48 -19.39
N ASP A 19 16.47 -9.39 -18.63
CA ASP A 19 16.20 -9.39 -17.18
C ASP A 19 14.72 -9.67 -16.89
N SER A 20 13.82 -9.21 -17.78
CA SER A 20 12.38 -9.51 -17.70
C SER A 20 12.11 -11.00 -17.95
N VAL A 21 12.76 -11.60 -18.96
CA VAL A 21 12.63 -13.05 -19.25
C VAL A 21 13.15 -13.88 -18.08
N LEU A 22 14.32 -13.55 -17.55
CA LEU A 22 14.90 -14.21 -16.38
C LEU A 22 14.01 -14.08 -15.14
N THR A 23 13.41 -12.90 -14.95
CA THR A 23 12.43 -12.62 -13.88
C THR A 23 11.20 -13.52 -14.03
N GLN A 24 10.61 -13.61 -15.22
CA GLN A 24 9.43 -14.46 -15.46
C GLN A 24 9.74 -15.95 -15.26
N GLN A 25 10.90 -16.41 -15.73
CA GLN A 25 11.33 -17.80 -15.52
C GLN A 25 11.54 -18.10 -14.04
N ALA A 26 12.19 -17.20 -13.30
CA ALA A 26 12.36 -17.33 -11.86
C ALA A 26 11.01 -17.35 -11.14
N ALA A 27 10.08 -16.44 -11.48
CA ALA A 27 8.73 -16.41 -10.93
C ALA A 27 8.01 -17.74 -11.10
N LYS A 28 8.01 -18.29 -12.32
CA LYS A 28 7.41 -19.59 -12.60
C LYS A 28 8.00 -20.69 -11.72
N LEU A 29 9.33 -20.77 -11.65
CA LEU A 29 10.02 -21.79 -10.86
C LEU A 29 9.74 -21.66 -9.35
N PHE A 30 9.61 -20.43 -8.82
CA PHE A 30 9.21 -20.23 -7.43
C PHE A 30 7.76 -20.65 -7.21
N GLY A 31 6.84 -20.31 -8.12
CA GLY A 31 5.44 -20.72 -8.07
C GLY A 31 5.25 -22.24 -8.08
N ASP A 32 5.98 -22.93 -8.95
CA ASP A 32 6.00 -24.39 -9.03
C ASP A 32 6.43 -24.99 -7.67
N VAL A 33 7.47 -24.44 -7.04
CA VAL A 33 7.93 -24.91 -5.71
C VAL A 33 6.95 -24.54 -4.59
N ALA A 34 6.34 -23.35 -4.64
CA ALA A 34 5.40 -22.87 -3.63
C ALA A 34 4.15 -23.76 -3.54
N THR A 35 3.70 -24.30 -4.68
CA THR A 35 2.49 -25.12 -4.80
C THR A 35 2.75 -26.63 -4.79
N ALA A 36 4.00 -27.07 -5.02
CA ALA A 36 4.36 -28.48 -5.05
C ALA A 36 4.04 -29.22 -3.74
N GLN A 37 3.32 -30.34 -3.81
CA GLN A 37 2.99 -31.15 -2.62
C GLN A 37 4.24 -31.73 -1.94
N SER A 38 5.25 -32.11 -2.72
CA SER A 38 6.51 -32.69 -2.24
C SER A 38 7.47 -31.67 -1.61
N ALA A 39 7.23 -30.36 -1.76
CA ALA A 39 8.11 -29.34 -1.21
C ALA A 39 7.90 -29.18 0.31
N SER A 40 9.01 -29.03 1.05
CA SER A 40 8.96 -28.75 2.49
C SER A 40 8.30 -27.40 2.78
N LYS A 41 7.73 -27.24 3.98
CA LYS A 41 7.13 -25.96 4.42
C LYS A 41 8.13 -24.81 4.30
N GLN A 42 9.39 -25.05 4.68
CA GLN A 42 10.45 -24.06 4.60
C GLN A 42 10.74 -23.64 3.15
N LEU A 43 10.75 -24.59 2.20
CA LEU A 43 10.93 -24.25 0.79
C LEU A 43 9.73 -23.48 0.24
N LYS A 44 8.49 -23.87 0.58
CA LYS A 44 7.29 -23.13 0.18
C LYS A 44 7.31 -21.70 0.71
N GLN A 45 7.65 -21.53 1.99
CA GLN A 45 7.75 -20.22 2.62
C GLN A 45 8.75 -19.31 1.92
N LYS A 46 9.96 -19.83 1.64
CA LYS A 46 10.99 -19.10 0.90
C LYS A 46 10.54 -18.76 -0.52
N SER A 47 9.89 -19.69 -1.23
CA SER A 47 9.35 -19.42 -2.55
C SER A 47 8.30 -18.30 -2.55
N PHE A 48 7.37 -18.31 -1.59
CA PHE A 48 6.40 -17.23 -1.44
C PHE A 48 7.08 -15.89 -1.08
N TYR A 49 8.09 -15.91 -0.22
CA TYR A 49 8.87 -14.71 0.09
C TYR A 49 9.57 -14.14 -1.15
N ASP A 50 10.24 -14.99 -1.94
CA ASP A 50 10.95 -14.57 -3.14
C ASP A 50 9.98 -14.09 -4.24
N LEU A 51 8.82 -14.72 -4.39
CA LEU A 51 7.73 -14.24 -5.26
C LEU A 51 7.23 -12.86 -4.82
N GLY A 52 7.03 -12.65 -3.52
CA GLY A 52 6.59 -11.36 -2.97
C GLY A 52 7.60 -10.25 -3.23
N ARG A 53 8.91 -10.55 -3.08
CA ARG A 53 9.98 -9.63 -3.42
C ARG A 53 10.02 -9.34 -4.92
N LEU A 54 9.88 -10.36 -5.75
CA LEU A 54 9.91 -10.19 -7.21
C LEU A 54 8.74 -9.33 -7.71
N ALA A 55 7.54 -9.57 -7.18
CA ALA A 55 6.36 -8.75 -7.46
C ALA A 55 6.54 -7.31 -6.97
N TYR A 56 7.18 -7.11 -5.81
CA TYR A 56 7.54 -5.77 -5.33
C TYR A 56 8.50 -5.05 -6.29
N ASP A 57 9.54 -5.75 -6.75
CA ASP A 57 10.55 -5.22 -7.67
C ASP A 57 9.93 -4.86 -9.04
N THR A 58 8.88 -5.56 -9.46
CA THR A 58 8.14 -5.28 -10.70
C THR A 58 6.94 -4.33 -10.49
N GLU A 59 6.86 -3.68 -9.33
CA GLU A 59 5.81 -2.73 -8.94
C GLU A 59 4.38 -3.33 -8.88
N ASP A 60 4.26 -4.65 -8.93
CA ASP A 60 3.00 -5.37 -8.67
C ASP A 60 2.81 -5.53 -7.16
N TYR A 61 2.55 -4.39 -6.51
CA TYR A 61 2.42 -4.32 -5.06
C TYR A 61 1.24 -5.13 -4.52
N GLN A 62 0.20 -5.35 -5.34
CA GLN A 62 -0.94 -6.18 -4.94
C GLN A 62 -0.51 -7.64 -4.80
N SER A 63 0.08 -8.22 -5.84
CA SER A 63 0.61 -9.60 -5.78
C SER A 63 1.68 -9.74 -4.70
N SER A 64 2.53 -8.71 -4.53
CA SER A 64 3.55 -8.69 -3.49
C SER A 64 2.97 -8.87 -2.08
N VAL A 65 1.88 -8.15 -1.76
CA VAL A 65 1.17 -8.27 -0.48
C VAL A 65 0.67 -9.69 -0.27
N ASP A 66 0.05 -10.29 -1.28
CA ASP A 66 -0.55 -11.62 -1.18
C ASP A 66 0.51 -12.72 -0.98
N PHE A 67 1.62 -12.64 -1.72
CA PHE A 67 2.73 -13.58 -1.54
C PHE A 67 3.41 -13.45 -0.17
N PHE A 68 3.63 -12.24 0.34
CA PHE A 68 4.18 -12.08 1.68
C PHE A 68 3.23 -12.57 2.78
N LYS A 69 1.91 -12.44 2.59
CA LYS A 69 0.91 -13.04 3.49
C LYS A 69 1.03 -14.57 3.51
N GLU A 70 1.11 -15.22 2.35
CA GLU A 70 1.29 -16.68 2.26
C GLU A 70 2.59 -17.14 2.92
N SER A 71 3.68 -16.39 2.74
CA SER A 71 4.95 -16.66 3.42
C SER A 71 4.80 -16.61 4.94
N LEU A 72 4.16 -15.57 5.48
CA LEU A 72 3.92 -15.39 6.92
C LEU A 72 2.91 -16.38 7.48
N ARG A 73 1.96 -16.88 6.67
CA ARG A 73 1.06 -17.96 7.07
C ARG A 73 1.80 -19.25 7.35
N ILE A 74 2.91 -19.49 6.64
CA ILE A 74 3.77 -20.67 6.86
C ILE A 74 4.79 -20.42 7.97
N ASN A 75 5.42 -19.23 8.01
CA ASN A 75 6.34 -18.83 9.07
C ASN A 75 5.98 -17.45 9.66
N PRO A 76 5.14 -17.39 10.71
CA PRO A 76 4.74 -16.12 11.31
C PRO A 76 5.87 -15.32 11.96
N ALA A 77 7.00 -15.98 12.28
CA ALA A 77 8.16 -15.37 12.93
C ALA A 77 9.16 -14.73 11.94
N ASP A 78 8.86 -14.71 10.64
CA ASP A 78 9.73 -14.07 9.64
C ASP A 78 9.59 -12.54 9.68
N ASP A 79 10.50 -11.88 10.41
CA ASP A 79 10.54 -10.43 10.53
C ASP A 79 10.84 -9.72 9.19
N GLN A 80 11.57 -10.36 8.28
CA GLN A 80 11.88 -9.77 6.97
C GLN A 80 10.62 -9.76 6.11
N ALA A 81 9.88 -10.87 6.06
CA ALA A 81 8.59 -10.95 5.36
C ALA A 81 7.59 -9.93 5.91
N ARG A 82 7.55 -9.73 7.24
CA ARG A 82 6.68 -8.75 7.88
C ARG A 82 7.04 -7.31 7.52
N LYS A 83 8.33 -6.97 7.49
CA LYS A 83 8.81 -5.65 7.05
C LYS A 83 8.47 -5.40 5.58
N ASN A 84 8.73 -6.37 4.71
CA ASN A 84 8.45 -6.24 3.28
C ASN A 84 6.95 -6.14 2.98
N LEU A 85 6.11 -6.91 3.68
CA LEU A 85 4.66 -6.80 3.59
C LEU A 85 4.20 -5.36 3.88
N ARG A 86 4.73 -4.74 4.95
CA ARG A 86 4.40 -3.36 5.28
C ARG A 86 4.86 -2.37 4.21
N MET A 87 6.03 -2.59 3.62
CA MET A 87 6.52 -1.77 2.51
C MET A 87 5.63 -1.90 1.27
N ALA A 88 5.24 -3.11 0.90
CA ALA A 88 4.33 -3.37 -0.22
C ALA A 88 2.96 -2.71 -0.03
N GLN A 89 2.38 -2.83 1.18
CA GLN A 89 1.10 -2.17 1.51
C GLN A 89 1.18 -0.64 1.39
N LYS A 90 2.28 -0.06 1.89
CA LYS A 90 2.51 1.39 1.78
C LYS A 90 2.60 1.83 0.32
N LYS A 91 3.34 1.09 -0.51
CA LYS A 91 3.47 1.37 -1.95
C LYS A 91 2.15 1.26 -2.70
N LEU A 92 1.36 0.23 -2.40
CA LEU A 92 0.02 0.06 -2.96
C LEU A 92 -0.88 1.28 -2.65
N GLN A 93 -0.84 1.77 -1.42
CA GLN A 93 -1.62 2.95 -1.00
C GLN A 93 -1.10 4.26 -1.64
N GLU A 94 0.21 4.42 -1.79
CA GLU A 94 0.82 5.55 -2.50
C GLU A 94 0.37 5.61 -3.96
N ASN A 95 0.34 4.46 -4.65
CA ASN A 95 -0.12 4.37 -6.04
C ASN A 95 -1.60 4.75 -6.19
N GLN A 96 -2.46 4.29 -5.28
CA GLN A 96 -3.89 4.65 -5.30
C GLN A 96 -4.12 6.13 -5.00
N SER A 97 -3.39 6.69 -4.04
CA SER A 97 -3.52 8.11 -3.65
C SER A 97 -3.08 9.06 -4.77
N ASN A 98 -2.03 8.69 -5.53
CA ASN A 98 -1.56 9.48 -6.66
C ASN A 98 -2.55 9.49 -7.83
N GLN A 99 -3.24 8.38 -8.09
CA GLN A 99 -4.32 8.34 -9.10
C GLN A 99 -5.50 9.24 -8.71
N GLN A 100 -5.88 9.24 -7.43
CA GLN A 100 -6.99 10.06 -6.96
C GLN A 100 -6.68 11.56 -7.01
N GLN A 101 -5.44 11.96 -6.68
CA GLN A 101 -4.99 13.36 -6.84
C GLN A 101 -4.84 13.82 -8.29
N GLN A 102 -4.59 12.91 -9.24
CA GLN A 102 -4.59 13.27 -10.67
C GLN A 102 -6.02 13.52 -11.18
N GLN A 103 -7.01 12.72 -10.75
CA GLN A 103 -8.41 12.98 -11.08
C GLN A 103 -8.95 14.27 -10.45
N ASP A 104 -8.59 14.57 -9.19
CA ASP A 104 -9.00 15.81 -8.54
C ASP A 104 -8.37 17.05 -9.21
N LYS A 105 -7.18 16.94 -9.80
CA LYS A 105 -6.55 18.05 -10.54
C LYS A 105 -7.16 18.29 -11.93
N ASP A 106 -7.69 17.27 -12.58
CA ASP A 106 -8.40 17.43 -13.86
C ASP A 106 -9.82 17.99 -13.67
N GLN A 107 -10.50 17.68 -12.56
CA GLN A 107 -11.80 18.29 -12.26
C GLN A 107 -11.70 19.73 -11.71
N ASN A 108 -10.57 20.11 -11.11
CA ASN A 108 -10.40 21.47 -10.56
C ASN A 108 -10.00 22.54 -11.60
N LYS A 109 -9.88 22.20 -12.89
CA LYS A 109 -9.67 23.18 -13.97
C LYS A 109 -10.97 23.69 -14.61
N ASP A 110 -12.11 23.03 -14.37
CA ASP A 110 -13.42 23.44 -14.90
C ASP A 110 -14.35 24.10 -13.86
N GLN A 111 -13.99 24.11 -12.57
CA GLN A 111 -14.85 24.67 -11.51
C GLN A 111 -14.51 26.09 -11.04
N ASP A 112 -13.46 26.74 -11.56
CA ASP A 112 -13.07 28.12 -11.18
C ASP A 112 -14.03 29.21 -11.72
N LYS A 113 -15.26 28.85 -12.14
CA LYS A 113 -16.30 29.81 -12.60
C LYS A 113 -17.62 29.77 -11.85
N GLN A 114 -17.83 28.89 -10.87
CA GLN A 114 -19.11 28.85 -10.14
C GLN A 114 -18.92 28.41 -8.69
N GLN A 115 -18.58 29.34 -7.79
CA GLN A 115 -19.01 29.21 -6.40
C GLN A 115 -18.98 30.55 -5.65
N ASP A 116 -19.89 31.44 -6.06
CA ASP A 116 -20.53 32.35 -5.12
C ASP A 116 -21.93 31.76 -4.82
N GLN A 117 -22.31 31.74 -3.55
CA GLN A 117 -23.53 31.15 -2.97
C GLN A 117 -23.50 29.63 -2.72
N GLN A 118 -23.15 29.26 -1.48
CA GLN A 118 -24.15 28.70 -0.56
C GLN A 118 -23.62 28.63 0.88
N GLN A 119 -24.21 29.48 1.72
CA GLN A 119 -24.24 29.33 3.18
C GLN A 119 -25.26 28.25 3.59
N GLN A 120 -25.08 27.75 4.81
CA GLN A 120 -26.00 26.93 5.63
C GLN A 120 -26.13 25.44 5.28
N ASN A 121 -25.43 24.60 6.07
CA ASN A 121 -26.07 23.86 7.17
C ASN A 121 -25.04 23.07 7.97
N GLN A 122 -24.93 23.35 9.28
CA GLN A 122 -24.45 22.38 10.26
C GLN A 122 -25.60 21.44 10.64
N PRO A 123 -25.29 20.17 10.95
CA PRO A 123 -25.70 19.72 12.27
C PRO A 123 -24.52 19.20 13.09
N GLN A 124 -24.59 19.58 14.36
CA GLN A 124 -23.86 19.10 15.52
C GLN A 124 -23.99 17.57 15.67
N ALA A 125 -22.87 16.87 15.80
CA ALA A 125 -22.83 15.48 16.27
C ALA A 125 -21.72 15.33 17.33
N ASN A 126 -22.15 14.93 18.52
CA ASN A 126 -21.33 14.60 19.69
C ASN A 126 -20.26 13.52 19.36
N PRO A 127 -19.12 13.51 20.07
CA PRO A 127 -18.13 12.45 19.91
C PRO A 127 -18.60 11.16 20.63
N PRO A 128 -18.51 9.97 20.02
CA PRO A 128 -18.52 8.74 20.81
C PRO A 128 -17.16 8.58 21.49
N LYS A 129 -17.22 8.24 22.79
CA LYS A 129 -16.06 7.88 23.62
C LYS A 129 -15.34 6.69 23.00
N GLN A 130 -14.02 6.78 23.00
CA GLN A 130 -13.09 5.85 22.39
C GLN A 130 -12.77 4.73 23.39
N ASP A 131 -13.48 3.61 23.30
CA ASP A 131 -13.02 2.36 23.90
C ASP A 131 -11.97 1.74 22.97
N LYS A 132 -10.73 1.65 23.46
CA LYS A 132 -9.66 0.87 22.83
C LYS A 132 -10.07 -0.61 22.81
N PRO A 133 -10.20 -1.28 21.66
CA PRO A 133 -10.25 -2.74 21.67
C PRO A 133 -8.85 -3.27 21.99
N GLN A 134 -8.74 -4.07 23.06
CA GLN A 134 -7.58 -4.94 23.26
C GLN A 134 -7.45 -5.87 22.04
N LEU A 135 -6.44 -5.62 21.21
CA LEU A 135 -6.03 -6.49 20.11
C LEU A 135 -5.44 -7.77 20.71
N GLN A 136 -6.27 -8.76 21.00
CA GLN A 136 -5.77 -10.08 21.40
C GLN A 136 -6.17 -11.22 20.45
N ASN A 137 -7.06 -11.03 19.45
CA ASN A 137 -7.50 -12.12 18.56
C ASN A 137 -7.95 -11.70 17.14
N THR A 138 -7.34 -10.71 16.50
CA THR A 138 -7.73 -10.29 15.12
C THR A 138 -6.76 -10.83 14.08
N THR A 139 -7.28 -11.44 13.01
CA THR A 139 -6.50 -11.85 11.84
C THR A 139 -5.72 -10.67 11.26
N PRO A 140 -4.50 -10.89 10.69
CA PRO A 140 -3.69 -9.83 10.09
C PRO A 140 -4.46 -9.00 9.06
N ASP A 141 -5.41 -9.59 8.34
CA ASP A 141 -6.27 -8.91 7.36
C ASP A 141 -7.22 -7.89 8.01
N ASN A 142 -7.82 -8.22 9.17
CA ASN A 142 -8.69 -7.29 9.88
C ASN A 142 -7.91 -6.14 10.51
N ILE A 143 -6.71 -6.41 11.02
CA ILE A 143 -5.82 -5.37 11.55
C ILE A 143 -5.39 -4.44 10.42
N LEU A 144 -5.02 -4.99 9.26
CA LEU A 144 -4.60 -4.20 8.12
C LEU A 144 -5.71 -3.30 7.60
N ASN A 145 -6.91 -3.86 7.39
CA ASN A 145 -8.06 -3.09 6.91
C ASN A 145 -8.46 -2.00 7.93
N ALA A 146 -8.39 -2.30 9.23
CA ALA A 146 -8.64 -1.32 10.28
C ALA A 146 -7.61 -0.19 10.26
N VAL A 147 -6.32 -0.52 10.20
CA VAL A 147 -5.22 0.47 10.15
C VAL A 147 -5.31 1.32 8.87
N GLN A 148 -5.62 0.72 7.73
CA GLN A 148 -5.80 1.43 6.45
C GLN A 148 -6.98 2.41 6.50
N ASN A 149 -8.12 1.98 7.05
CA ASN A 149 -9.28 2.85 7.22
C ASN A 149 -9.01 3.98 8.21
N GLU A 150 -8.31 3.69 9.31
CA GLU A 150 -7.98 4.67 10.35
C GLU A 150 -6.95 5.69 9.85
N GLU A 151 -5.95 5.25 9.08
CA GLU A 151 -4.98 6.14 8.43
C GLU A 151 -5.65 7.01 7.36
N LYS A 152 -6.52 6.45 6.52
CA LYS A 152 -7.28 7.21 5.52
C LYS A 152 -8.13 8.30 6.19
N ASN A 153 -8.90 7.93 7.22
CA ASN A 153 -9.74 8.87 7.95
C ASN A 153 -8.91 9.97 8.65
N THR A 154 -7.74 9.62 9.17
CA THR A 154 -6.80 10.59 9.78
C THR A 154 -6.24 11.54 8.72
N ARG A 155 -5.86 11.03 7.55
CA ARG A 155 -5.37 11.81 6.41
C ARG A 155 -6.42 12.81 5.94
N ASP A 156 -7.66 12.37 5.79
CA ASP A 156 -8.79 13.21 5.37
C ASP A 156 -9.03 14.35 6.38
N LYS A 157 -9.00 14.03 7.68
CA LYS A 157 -9.12 15.05 8.75
C LYS A 157 -7.98 16.06 8.74
N VAL A 158 -6.74 15.62 8.49
CA VAL A 158 -5.57 16.51 8.42
C VAL A 158 -5.64 17.41 7.20
N ASN A 159 -6.02 16.86 6.03
CA ASN A 159 -6.21 17.63 4.80
C ASN A 159 -7.33 18.67 4.97
N LYS A 160 -8.47 18.29 5.55
CA LYS A 160 -9.58 19.21 5.84
C LYS A 160 -9.16 20.34 6.78
N ARG A 161 -8.38 20.04 7.83
CA ARG A 161 -7.83 21.06 8.73
C ARG A 161 -6.85 22.00 8.02
N LYS A 162 -5.97 21.47 7.16
CA LYS A 162 -5.07 22.30 6.33
C LYS A 162 -5.83 23.24 5.42
N ALA A 163 -6.88 22.77 4.76
CA ALA A 163 -7.71 23.58 3.86
C ALA A 163 -8.40 24.74 4.62
N GLN A 164 -8.95 24.47 5.81
CA GLN A 164 -9.56 25.49 6.66
C GLN A 164 -8.55 26.54 7.16
N GLN A 165 -7.31 26.12 7.45
CA GLN A 165 -6.26 27.03 7.90
C GLN A 165 -5.75 27.95 6.77
N MET A 166 -5.84 27.51 5.50
CA MET A 166 -5.50 28.31 4.32
C MET A 166 -6.57 29.34 3.96
N GLN A 167 -7.84 29.05 4.22
CA GLN A 167 -8.96 29.99 4.05
C GLN A 167 -9.06 31.03 5.18
N GLY A 168 -8.34 30.82 6.30
CA GLY A 168 -8.37 31.68 7.48
C GLY A 168 -7.28 32.74 7.58
N ARG A 169 -6.47 33.01 6.54
CA ARG A 169 -5.56 34.16 6.55
C ARG A 169 -6.33 35.42 6.12
N PRO A 170 -6.65 36.37 7.01
CA PRO A 170 -7.12 37.67 6.55
C PRO A 170 -5.96 38.31 5.80
N ARG A 171 -6.18 38.68 4.54
CA ARG A 171 -5.27 39.51 3.78
C ARG A 171 -5.26 40.87 4.48
N SER A 172 -4.36 41.05 5.42
CA SER A 172 -4.13 42.33 6.12
C SER A 172 -3.67 43.36 5.10
N GLN A 173 -4.59 44.04 4.44
CA GLN A 173 -4.34 45.35 3.86
C GLN A 173 -4.15 46.30 5.06
N LYS A 174 -2.91 46.70 5.31
CA LYS A 174 -2.61 47.82 6.20
C LYS A 174 -2.60 49.09 5.36
N PRO A 175 -3.50 50.05 5.60
CA PRO A 175 -3.32 51.42 5.17
C PRO A 175 -2.72 52.22 6.34
N TRP A 176 -1.46 52.63 6.18
CA TRP A 176 -0.92 53.91 6.65
C TRP A 176 0.48 54.10 6.05
#